data_AF-A0AAE3LTM3-F1
#
_entry.id   AF-A0AAE3LTM3-F1
#
_cell.length_a   1.000
_cell.length_b   1.000
_cell.length_c   1.000
_cell.angle_alpha   90.00
_cell.angle_beta   90.00
_cell.angle_gamma   90.00
#
_symmetry.space_group_name_H-M   'P 1'
#
loop_
_entity.id
_entity.type
_entity.pdbx_description
1 polymer ?
#
loop_
_entity_poly.entity_id
_entity_poly.type
_entity_poly.pdbx_seq_one_letter_code
_entity_poly.pdbx_strand_id
1 'polypeptide(L)' 'MSFLSAITIDQILLSFMACYIVREIMVLALPDTIAGPGGWLVNTQS' A
#
# COMPACT_ATOMS: atom_id res chain seq x y z
N MET A 1 10.39 -21.45 -16.95
CA MET A 1 9.05 -21.75 -16.41
C MET A 1 9.05 -22.35 -14.99
N SER A 2 10.10 -22.15 -14.17
CA SER A 2 10.18 -22.68 -12.79
C SER A 2 9.95 -21.63 -11.69
N PHE A 3 10.03 -20.34 -12.01
CA PHE A 3 10.01 -19.26 -11.02
C PHE A 3 8.61 -19.00 -10.44
N LEU A 4 7.58 -19.04 -11.29
CA LEU A 4 6.19 -18.80 -10.88
C LEU A 4 5.60 -19.92 -10.02
N SER A 5 6.15 -21.14 -10.09
CA SER A 5 5.70 -22.25 -9.24
C SER A 5 6.29 -22.23 -7.82
N ALA A 6 7.30 -21.41 -7.58
CA ALA A 6 7.91 -21.23 -6.27
C ALA A 6 7.17 -20.19 -5.41
N ILE A 7 6.28 -19.40 -6.03
CA ILE A 7 5.48 -18.39 -5.35
C ILE A 7 4.25 -19.10 -4.78
N THR A 8 4.17 -19.18 -3.46
CA THR A 8 2.99 -19.73 -2.77
C THR A 8 1.90 -18.66 -2.64
N ILE A 9 0.64 -19.09 -2.57
CA ILE A 9 -0.51 -18.17 -2.41
C ILE A 9 -0.34 -17.29 -1.16
N ASP A 10 0.21 -17.87 -0.09
CA ASP A 10 0.47 -17.16 1.16
C ASP A 10 1.46 -16.00 0.98
N GLN A 11 2.53 -16.20 0.18
CA GLN A 11 3.48 -15.15 -0.14
C GLN A 11 2.85 -13.99 -0.92
N ILE A 12 1.90 -14.29 -1.82
CA ILE A 12 1.15 -13.27 -2.56
C ILE A 12 0.26 -12.48 -1.59
N LEU A 13 -0.47 -13.19 -0.73
CA LEU A 13 -1.36 -12.58 0.25
C LEU A 13 -0.61 -11.68 1.23
N LEU A 14 0.53 -12.16 1.72
CA LEU A 14 1.39 -11.44 2.65
C LEU A 14 2.02 -10.21 1.99
N SER A 15 2.43 -10.31 0.72
CA SER A 15 2.93 -9.17 -0.05
C SER A 15 1.84 -8.11 -0.28
N PHE A 16 0.61 -8.55 -0.57
CA PHE A 16 -0.54 -7.66 -0.73
C PHE A 16 -0.89 -6.96 0.59
N MET A 17 -0.99 -7.71 1.69
CA MET A 17 -1.21 -7.16 3.03
C MET A 17 -0.11 -6.17 3.43
N ALA A 18 1.16 -6.51 3.19
CA ALA A 18 2.28 -5.63 3.46
C ALA A 18 2.17 -4.32 2.68
N CYS A 19 1.82 -4.38 1.39
CA CYS A 19 1.63 -3.19 0.57
C CYS A 19 0.45 -2.32 1.06
N TYR A 20 -0.66 -2.95 1.45
CA TYR A 20 -1.81 -2.27 2.03
C TYR A 20 -1.46 -1.54 3.34
N ILE A 21 -0.78 -2.22 4.27
CA ILE A 21 -0.35 -1.63 5.53
C ILE A 21 0.59 -0.44 5.28
N VAL A 22 1.55 -0.60 4.37
CA VAL A 22 2.47 0.48 3.99
C VAL A 22 1.70 1.68 3.43
N ARG A 23 0.68 1.47 2.59
CA ARG A 23 -0.19 2.54 2.10
C ARG A 23 -0.88 3.26 3.26
N GLU A 24 -1.50 2.54 4.19
CA GLU A 24 -2.21 3.16 5.32
C GLU A 24 -1.27 3.93 6.23
N ILE A 25 -0.06 3.41 6.47
CA ILE A 25 1.00 4.12 7.21
C ILE A 25 1.38 5.40 6.47
N MET A 26 1.53 5.38 5.15
CA MET A 26 1.82 6.58 4.38
C MET A 26 0.69 7.61 4.54
N VAL A 27 -0.57 7.20 4.48
CA VAL A 27 -1.70 8.12 4.68
C VAL A 27 -1.66 8.78 6.07
N LEU A 28 -1.35 8.02 7.12
CA LEU A 28 -1.31 8.54 8.50
C LEU A 28 -0.04 9.33 8.83
N ALA A 29 1.10 8.94 8.26
CA ALA A 29 2.39 9.53 8.56
C ALA A 29 2.73 10.72 7.68
N LEU A 30 2.15 10.82 6.48
CA LEU A 30 2.38 11.97 5.61
C LEU A 30 1.62 13.19 6.11
N PRO A 31 2.25 14.37 6.07
CA PRO A 31 1.60 15.61 6.46
C PRO A 31 0.38 15.91 5.57
N ASP A 32 -0.63 16.55 6.14
CA ASP A 32 -1.88 16.90 5.46
C ASP A 32 -1.70 17.72 4.17
N THR A 33 -0.58 18.43 4.01
CA THR A 33 -0.25 19.12 2.75
C THR A 33 -0.04 18.14 1.58
N ILE A 34 0.36 16.89 1.86
CA ILE A 34 0.64 15.84 0.88
C ILE A 34 -0.48 14.79 0.83
N ALA A 35 -1.09 14.47 1.99
CA ALA A 35 -2.10 13.41 2.13
C ALA A 35 -3.49 13.89 2.62
N GLY A 36 -3.69 15.18 2.88
CA GLY A 36 -4.97 15.72 3.35
C GLY A 36 -6.02 15.90 2.25
N PRO A 37 -7.19 16.48 2.55
CA PRO A 37 -8.25 16.71 1.57
C PRO A 37 -7.78 17.64 0.45
N GLY A 38 -7.51 17.09 -0.74
CA GLY A 38 -6.87 17.83 -1.83
C GLY A 38 -5.32 17.76 -1.84
N GLY A 39 -4.73 16.83 -1.10
CA GLY A 39 -3.29 16.54 -1.11
C GLY A 39 -2.80 16.03 -2.48
N TRP A 40 -1.55 16.34 -2.80
CA TRP A 40 -0.95 16.08 -4.13
C TRP A 40 -0.72 14.58 -4.41
N LEU A 41 -0.49 13.77 -3.37
CA LEU A 41 -0.01 12.38 -3.51
C LEU A 41 -1.09 11.35 -3.13
N VAL A 42 -1.87 11.62 -2.09
CA VAL A 42 -3.03 10.80 -1.70
C VAL A 42 -4.19 11.73 -1.42
N ASN A 43 -5.30 11.57 -2.16
CA ASN A 43 -6.53 12.28 -1.86
C ASN A 43 -7.34 11.49 -0.82
N THR A 44 -7.49 12.05 0.38
CA THR A 44 -8.25 11.48 1.49
C THR A 44 -9.72 11.94 1.54
N GLN A 45 -10.22 12.62 0.50
CA GLN A 45 -11.66 12.89 0.38
C GLN A 45 -12.41 11.57 0.13
N SER A 46 -12.93 11.02 1.22
CA SER A 46 -13.90 9.92 1.24
C SER A 46 -15.33 10.42 1.01
#